data_AF-A0A966BLB6-F1
#
_entry.id   AF-A0A966BLB6-F1
#
_cell.length_a   1.000
_cell.length_b   1.000
_cell.length_c   1.000
_cell.angle_alpha   90.00
_cell.angle_beta   90.00
_cell.angle_gamma   90.00
#
_symmetry.space_group_name_H-M   'P 1'
#
loop_
_entity.id
_entity.type
_entity.pdbx_description
1 polymer ?
#
loop_
_entity_poly.entity_id
_entity_poly.type
_entity_poly.pdbx_seq_one_letter_code
_entity_poly.pdbx_strand_id
1 'polypeptide(L)'
;MPMLLHEASLKRQSIFDALFRNLTRIAAFGVLILLAAIITSLVLGSMPAIKTFGFGFLISPEWDPVNDQFGALIPIVGTLITSFIALLIAIPVSFGIAIFLTELSPRVLRRPLGVAIELLAGIPSIIYGMWGLFVFAPLFADHVEPWLNEHVGTLPYIGPFFSGPPMGIGILTASIILAIMVIPFIASVMRDVFDVVPAMLKESAYGLGSTTWEV
;
A
#
# COMPACT_ATOMS: atom_id res chain seq x y z
N MET A 1 -29.24 26.42 -49.75
CA MET A 1 -28.33 26.98 -48.73
C MET A 1 -28.04 26.06 -47.52
N PRO A 2 -28.93 25.17 -47.02
CA PRO A 2 -28.60 24.32 -45.85
C PRO A 2 -27.67 23.13 -46.16
N MET A 3 -27.62 22.64 -47.40
CA MET A 3 -26.82 21.48 -47.80
C MET A 3 -25.30 21.76 -47.82
N LEU A 4 -24.89 22.95 -48.27
CA LEU A 4 -23.48 23.36 -48.29
C LEU A 4 -22.89 23.58 -46.88
N LEU A 5 -23.72 24.03 -45.93
CA LEU A 5 -23.33 24.16 -44.53
C LEU A 5 -23.15 22.79 -43.85
N HIS A 6 -23.90 21.77 -44.30
CA HIS A 6 -23.79 20.41 -43.80
C HIS A 6 -22.50 19.71 -44.28
N GLU A 7 -22.13 19.86 -45.56
CA GLU A 7 -20.88 19.28 -46.09
C GLU A 7 -19.61 19.89 -45.47
N ALA A 8 -19.61 21.20 -45.22
CA ALA A 8 -18.50 21.87 -44.53
C ALA A 8 -18.34 21.40 -43.08
N SER A 9 -19.45 21.11 -42.38
CA SER A 9 -19.46 20.54 -41.04
C SER A 9 -18.88 19.12 -41.01
N LEU A 10 -19.28 18.25 -41.95
CA LEU A 10 -18.79 16.87 -42.05
C LEU A 10 -17.30 16.81 -42.37
N LYS A 11 -16.81 17.68 -43.27
CA LYS A 11 -15.38 17.75 -43.61
C LYS A 11 -14.53 18.21 -42.43
N ARG A 12 -15.03 19.21 -41.67
CA ARG A 12 -14.39 19.67 -40.43
C ARG A 12 -14.36 18.57 -39.35
N GLN A 13 -15.43 17.80 -39.19
CA GLN A 13 -15.48 16.64 -38.30
C GLN A 13 -14.45 15.56 -38.70
N SER A 14 -14.33 15.24 -40.00
CA SER A 14 -13.36 14.24 -40.46
C SER A 14 -11.89 14.60 -40.17
N ILE A 15 -11.55 15.90 -40.22
CA ILE A 15 -10.21 16.40 -39.89
C ILE A 15 -9.96 16.29 -38.39
N PHE A 16 -10.95 16.65 -37.57
CA PHE A 16 -10.84 16.48 -36.11
C PHE A 16 -10.74 15.01 -35.71
N ASP A 17 -11.47 14.11 -36.35
CA ASP A 17 -11.38 12.67 -36.11
C ASP A 17 -10.01 12.10 -36.52
N ALA A 18 -9.45 12.56 -37.63
CA ALA A 18 -8.12 12.16 -38.07
C ALA A 18 -7.03 12.69 -37.12
N LEU A 19 -7.14 13.96 -36.69
CA LEU A 19 -6.24 14.57 -35.72
C LEU A 19 -6.30 13.84 -34.37
N PHE A 20 -7.50 13.60 -33.86
CA PHE A 20 -7.73 12.87 -32.62
C PHE A 20 -7.14 11.46 -32.70
N ARG A 21 -7.46 10.71 -33.76
CA ARG A 21 -6.94 9.36 -33.98
C ARG A 21 -5.42 9.32 -34.02
N ASN A 22 -4.78 10.26 -34.72
CA ASN A 22 -3.33 10.31 -34.81
C ASN A 22 -2.68 10.76 -33.51
N LEU A 23 -3.28 11.71 -32.79
CA LEU A 23 -2.81 12.13 -31.47
C LEU A 23 -2.88 10.97 -30.47
N THR A 24 -3.99 10.24 -30.42
CA THR A 24 -4.14 9.05 -29.57
C THR A 24 -3.14 7.96 -29.95
N ARG A 25 -2.89 7.73 -31.26
CA ARG A 25 -1.86 6.79 -31.72
C ARG A 25 -0.46 7.21 -31.29
N ILE A 26 -0.09 8.48 -31.46
CA ILE A 26 1.20 9.00 -31.02
C ILE A 26 1.34 8.87 -29.51
N ALA A 27 0.30 9.18 -28.74
CA ALA A 27 0.30 8.99 -27.29
C ALA A 27 0.50 7.51 -26.92
N ALA A 28 -0.22 6.59 -27.58
CA ALA A 28 -0.10 5.15 -27.33
C ALA A 28 1.33 4.64 -27.64
N PHE A 29 1.89 4.99 -28.79
CA PHE A 29 3.27 4.64 -29.14
C PHE A 29 4.28 5.35 -28.22
N GLY A 30 4.02 6.58 -27.82
CA GLY A 30 4.85 7.34 -26.90
C GLY A 30 4.97 6.67 -25.53
N VAL A 31 3.86 6.15 -25.00
CA VAL A 31 3.86 5.36 -23.75
C VAL A 31 4.70 4.08 -23.91
N LEU A 32 4.56 3.36 -25.03
CA LEU A 32 5.35 2.16 -25.28
C LEU A 32 6.85 2.47 -25.41
N ILE A 33 7.21 3.54 -26.12
CA ILE A 33 8.60 4.00 -26.26
C ILE A 33 9.17 4.42 -24.91
N LEU A 34 8.41 5.15 -24.12
CA LEU A 34 8.82 5.57 -22.78
C LEU A 34 9.07 4.35 -21.88
N LEU A 35 8.18 3.35 -21.92
CA LEU A 35 8.36 2.11 -21.16
C LEU A 35 9.60 1.35 -21.62
N ALA A 36 9.84 1.24 -22.92
CA ALA A 36 11.05 0.63 -23.46
C ALA A 36 12.33 1.40 -23.04
N ALA A 37 12.28 2.73 -23.04
CA ALA A 37 13.38 3.58 -22.59
C ALA A 37 13.66 3.41 -21.09
N ILE A 38 12.63 3.32 -20.25
CA ILE A 38 12.77 3.03 -18.82
C ILE A 38 13.43 1.67 -18.60
N ILE A 39 12.94 0.62 -19.26
CA ILE A 39 13.54 -0.73 -19.17
C ILE A 39 15.00 -0.69 -19.60
N THR A 40 15.30 -0.05 -20.73
CA THR A 40 16.68 0.05 -21.25
C THR A 40 17.58 0.80 -20.27
N SER A 41 17.10 1.91 -19.70
CA SER A 41 17.82 2.68 -18.69
C SER A 41 18.12 1.85 -17.43
N LEU A 42 17.13 1.09 -16.94
CA LEU A 42 17.34 0.18 -15.80
C LEU A 42 18.38 -0.90 -16.11
N VAL A 43 18.31 -1.53 -17.28
CA VAL A 43 19.27 -2.59 -17.67
C VAL A 43 20.69 -2.03 -17.77
N LEU A 44 20.86 -0.88 -18.42
CA LEU A 44 22.17 -0.24 -18.55
C LEU A 44 22.71 0.23 -17.18
N GLY A 45 21.86 0.84 -16.35
CA GLY A 45 22.22 1.32 -15.02
C GLY A 45 22.55 0.20 -14.03
N SER A 46 21.89 -0.95 -14.13
CA SER A 46 22.14 -2.12 -13.25
C SER A 46 23.25 -3.04 -13.74
N MET A 47 23.71 -2.91 -15.00
CA MET A 47 24.72 -3.79 -15.59
C MET A 47 26.03 -3.88 -14.78
N PRO A 48 26.60 -2.79 -14.21
CA PRO A 48 27.80 -2.89 -13.38
C PRO A 48 27.58 -3.77 -12.14
N ALA A 49 26.45 -3.57 -11.45
CA ALA A 49 26.10 -4.35 -10.26
C ALA A 49 25.87 -5.84 -10.61
N ILE A 50 25.17 -6.12 -11.72
CA ILE A 50 24.92 -7.50 -12.17
C ILE A 50 26.24 -8.21 -12.49
N LYS A 51 27.19 -7.52 -13.13
CA LYS A 51 28.50 -8.11 -13.45
C LYS A 51 29.36 -8.36 -12.22
N THR A 52 29.32 -7.45 -11.24
CA THR A 52 30.13 -7.57 -10.02
C THR A 52 29.59 -8.62 -9.05
N PHE A 53 28.28 -8.62 -8.78
CA PHE A 53 27.68 -9.46 -7.73
C PHE A 53 26.97 -10.71 -8.27
N GLY A 54 26.58 -10.72 -9.54
CA GLY A 54 25.92 -11.84 -10.20
C GLY A 54 24.67 -12.33 -9.46
N PHE A 55 24.40 -13.63 -9.57
CA PHE A 55 23.30 -14.28 -8.84
C PHE A 55 23.54 -14.36 -7.32
N GLY A 56 24.79 -14.30 -6.88
CA GLY A 56 25.16 -14.31 -5.45
C GLY A 56 24.56 -13.13 -4.69
N PHE A 57 24.33 -12.00 -5.37
CA PHE A 57 23.64 -10.83 -4.83
C PHE A 57 22.31 -11.16 -4.14
N LEU A 58 21.49 -12.03 -4.73
CA LEU A 58 20.13 -12.32 -4.23
C LEU A 58 20.12 -13.14 -2.94
N ILE A 59 21.17 -13.92 -2.70
CA ILE A 59 21.29 -14.85 -1.58
C ILE A 59 22.26 -14.33 -0.52
N SER A 60 23.13 -13.38 -0.87
CA SER A 60 24.06 -12.79 0.07
C SER A 60 23.31 -11.96 1.12
N PRO A 61 23.52 -12.23 2.43
CA PRO A 61 23.08 -11.35 3.50
C PRO A 61 24.04 -10.18 3.74
N GLU A 62 25.22 -10.17 3.11
CA GLU A 62 26.26 -9.21 3.42
C GLU A 62 25.87 -7.78 3.02
N TRP A 63 26.08 -6.83 3.92
CA TRP A 63 25.90 -5.41 3.64
C TRP A 63 27.09 -4.63 4.20
N ASP A 64 28.13 -4.50 3.37
CA ASP A 64 29.36 -3.79 3.69
C ASP A 64 29.64 -2.70 2.63
N PRO A 65 29.15 -1.47 2.86
CA PRO A 65 29.42 -0.34 1.98
C PRO A 65 30.88 0.13 1.96
N VAL A 66 31.71 -0.28 2.93
CA VAL A 66 33.12 0.14 3.01
C VAL A 66 33.96 -0.67 2.03
N ASN A 67 33.65 -1.95 1.89
CA ASN A 67 34.35 -2.88 1.00
C ASN A 67 33.60 -3.15 -0.32
N ASP A 68 32.60 -2.34 -0.65
CA ASP A 68 31.74 -2.48 -1.83
C ASP A 68 31.08 -3.87 -1.95
N GLN A 69 30.72 -4.51 -0.83
CA GLN A 69 30.02 -5.80 -0.81
C GLN A 69 28.54 -5.58 -0.48
N PHE A 70 27.68 -5.88 -1.44
CA PHE A 70 26.24 -5.70 -1.28
C PHE A 70 25.49 -7.00 -1.57
N GLY A 71 24.55 -7.30 -0.69
CA GLY A 71 23.63 -8.42 -0.78
C GLY A 71 22.19 -7.95 -0.60
N ALA A 72 21.27 -8.57 -1.34
CA ALA A 72 19.85 -8.23 -1.32
C ALA A 72 19.03 -9.11 -0.38
N LEU A 73 19.58 -10.18 0.19
CA LEU A 73 18.79 -11.12 0.98
C LEU A 73 18.12 -10.44 2.18
N ILE A 74 18.86 -9.62 2.94
CA ILE A 74 18.32 -8.92 4.12
C ILE A 74 17.21 -7.93 3.72
N PRO A 75 17.40 -7.01 2.75
CA PRO A 75 16.31 -6.14 2.29
C PRO A 75 15.08 -6.90 1.75
N ILE A 76 15.28 -7.98 0.99
CA ILE A 76 14.17 -8.78 0.43
C ILE A 76 13.39 -9.45 1.57
N VAL A 77 14.07 -10.19 2.45
CA VAL A 77 13.42 -10.89 3.55
C VAL A 77 12.80 -9.90 4.54
N GLY A 78 13.50 -8.81 4.85
CA GLY A 78 12.99 -7.75 5.72
C GLY A 78 11.72 -7.09 5.17
N THR A 79 11.66 -6.78 3.88
CA THR A 79 10.46 -6.21 3.25
C THR A 79 9.30 -7.19 3.23
N LEU A 80 9.55 -8.47 2.94
CA LEU A 80 8.52 -9.51 2.94
C LEU A 80 7.93 -9.72 4.34
N ILE A 81 8.79 -9.88 5.36
CA ILE A 81 8.35 -10.09 6.74
C ILE A 81 7.59 -8.87 7.26
N THR A 82 8.14 -7.66 7.07
CA THR A 82 7.49 -6.43 7.55
C THR A 82 6.14 -6.20 6.88
N SER A 83 6.06 -6.43 5.56
CA SER A 83 4.81 -6.31 4.81
C SER A 83 3.80 -7.37 5.22
N PHE A 84 4.23 -8.61 5.46
CA PHE A 84 3.36 -9.69 5.92
C PHE A 84 2.76 -9.38 7.29
N ILE A 85 3.58 -8.99 8.27
CA ILE A 85 3.11 -8.63 9.62
C ILE A 85 2.21 -7.40 9.56
N ALA A 86 2.58 -6.39 8.77
CA ALA A 86 1.78 -5.18 8.62
C ALA A 86 0.38 -5.49 8.06
N LEU A 87 0.28 -6.35 7.02
CA LEU A 87 -0.99 -6.77 6.46
C LEU A 87 -1.80 -7.65 7.42
N LEU A 88 -1.14 -8.54 8.17
CA LEU A 88 -1.78 -9.37 9.18
C LEU A 88 -2.50 -8.53 10.24
N ILE A 89 -1.94 -7.38 10.59
CA ILE A 89 -2.54 -6.42 11.53
C ILE A 89 -3.56 -5.51 10.83
N ALA A 90 -3.19 -4.93 9.69
CA ALA A 90 -3.98 -3.90 9.03
C ALA A 90 -5.29 -4.43 8.46
N ILE A 91 -5.30 -5.60 7.84
CA ILE A 91 -6.50 -6.18 7.22
C ILE A 91 -7.66 -6.33 8.22
N PRO A 92 -7.51 -7.07 9.34
CA PRO A 92 -8.64 -7.24 10.27
C PRO A 92 -9.10 -5.91 10.88
N VAL A 93 -8.17 -5.00 11.20
CA VAL A 93 -8.50 -3.67 11.75
C VAL A 93 -9.27 -2.83 10.73
N SER A 94 -8.81 -2.77 9.49
CA SER A 94 -9.46 -2.02 8.42
C SER A 94 -10.82 -2.58 8.03
N PHE A 95 -10.99 -3.90 8.04
CA PHE A 95 -12.30 -4.54 7.85
C PHE A 95 -13.26 -4.15 8.97
N GLY A 96 -12.81 -4.17 10.23
CA GLY A 96 -13.61 -3.74 11.37
C GLY A 96 -14.04 -2.27 11.25
N ILE A 97 -13.13 -1.39 10.84
CA ILE A 97 -13.45 0.03 10.59
C ILE A 97 -14.46 0.18 9.45
N ALA A 98 -14.27 -0.54 8.34
CA ALA A 98 -15.15 -0.48 7.18
C ALA A 98 -16.56 -0.96 7.51
N ILE A 99 -16.70 -2.16 8.12
CA ILE A 99 -17.99 -2.71 8.57
C ILE A 99 -18.67 -1.75 9.56
N PHE A 100 -17.90 -1.21 10.52
CA PHE A 100 -18.45 -0.24 11.46
C PHE A 100 -19.03 0.96 10.72
N LEU A 101 -18.31 1.53 9.75
CA LEU A 101 -18.78 2.71 9.02
C LEU A 101 -19.94 2.46 8.06
N THR A 102 -20.01 1.28 7.45
CA THR A 102 -21.07 0.97 6.47
C THR A 102 -22.35 0.48 7.14
N GLU A 103 -22.24 -0.41 8.13
CA GLU A 103 -23.39 -1.14 8.68
C GLU A 103 -23.76 -0.72 10.12
N LEU A 104 -22.80 -0.40 10.98
CA LEU A 104 -23.05 -0.18 12.42
C LEU A 104 -23.08 1.30 12.85
N SER A 105 -22.50 2.20 12.04
CA SER A 105 -22.25 3.58 12.45
C SER A 105 -23.54 4.41 12.49
N PRO A 106 -23.77 5.19 13.57
CA PRO A 106 -24.85 6.17 13.59
C PRO A 106 -24.73 7.15 12.42
N ARG A 107 -25.86 7.50 11.79
CA ARG A 107 -25.89 8.37 10.59
C ARG A 107 -25.13 9.69 10.74
N VAL A 108 -25.06 10.22 11.97
CA VAL A 108 -24.36 11.48 12.29
C VAL A 108 -22.84 11.31 12.30
N LEU A 109 -22.33 10.13 12.67
CA LEU A 109 -20.90 9.84 12.81
C LEU A 109 -20.26 9.29 11.53
N ARG A 110 -21.04 8.62 10.66
CA ARG A 110 -20.54 8.02 9.43
C ARG A 110 -19.76 9.01 8.55
N ARG A 111 -20.31 10.21 8.34
CA ARG A 111 -19.69 11.24 7.50
C ARG A 111 -18.38 11.81 8.08
N PRO A 112 -18.33 12.33 9.32
CA PRO A 112 -17.08 12.88 9.86
C PRO A 112 -15.99 11.83 10.02
N LEU A 113 -16.33 10.60 10.44
CA LEU A 113 -15.34 9.52 10.56
C LEU A 113 -14.80 9.06 9.21
N GLY A 114 -15.66 8.94 8.19
CA GLY A 114 -15.24 8.63 6.83
C GLY A 114 -14.26 9.68 6.29
N VAL A 115 -14.59 10.97 6.44
CA VAL A 115 -13.70 12.07 6.06
C VAL A 115 -12.37 12.02 6.83
N ALA A 116 -12.39 11.75 8.14
CA ALA A 116 -11.16 11.64 8.93
C ALA A 116 -10.24 10.53 8.41
N ILE A 117 -10.78 9.37 8.05
CA ILE A 117 -9.99 8.25 7.50
C ILE A 117 -9.45 8.60 6.11
N GLU A 118 -10.26 9.20 5.24
CA GLU A 118 -9.83 9.66 3.92
C GLU A 118 -8.71 10.70 4.03
N LEU A 119 -8.81 11.62 5.01
CA LEU A 119 -7.75 12.59 5.31
C LEU A 119 -6.48 11.92 5.85
N LEU A 120 -6.60 10.90 6.70
CA LEU A 120 -5.46 10.10 7.18
C LEU A 120 -4.76 9.38 6.01
N ALA A 121 -5.52 8.83 5.06
CA ALA A 121 -4.97 8.26 3.83
C ALA A 121 -4.28 9.32 2.94
N GLY A 122 -4.67 10.59 3.05
CA GLY A 122 -4.02 11.70 2.34
C GLY A 122 -2.65 12.12 2.90
N ILE A 123 -2.24 11.63 4.08
CA ILE A 123 -0.98 12.02 4.71
C ILE A 123 0.21 11.45 3.91
N PRO A 124 1.19 12.28 3.52
CA PRO A 124 2.40 11.81 2.86
C PRO A 124 3.12 10.73 3.67
N SER A 125 3.54 9.65 3.02
CA SER A 125 4.20 8.49 3.66
C SER A 125 5.44 8.87 4.47
N ILE A 126 6.19 9.90 4.04
CA ILE A 126 7.36 10.41 4.75
C ILE A 126 7.02 10.94 6.15
N ILE A 127 5.82 11.48 6.36
CA ILE A 127 5.39 11.99 7.66
C ILE A 127 5.20 10.82 8.63
N TYR A 128 4.55 9.74 8.20
CA TYR A 128 4.44 8.52 8.98
C TYR A 128 5.80 7.91 9.29
N GLY A 129 6.72 7.89 8.32
CA GLY A 129 8.08 7.40 8.51
C GLY A 129 8.87 8.21 9.56
N MET A 130 8.84 9.54 9.47
CA MET A 130 9.56 10.42 10.38
C MET A 130 8.92 10.45 11.78
N TRP A 131 7.60 10.44 11.89
CA TRP A 131 6.90 10.24 13.17
C TRP A 131 7.24 8.88 13.77
N GLY A 132 7.26 7.85 12.94
CA GLY A 132 7.65 6.50 13.30
C GLY A 132 9.05 6.45 13.91
N LEU A 133 10.02 7.12 13.28
CA LEU A 133 11.41 7.14 13.73
C LEU A 133 11.64 8.02 14.98
N PHE A 134 11.01 9.19 15.07
CA PHE A 134 11.32 10.16 16.14
C PHE A 134 10.39 10.10 17.35
N VAL A 135 9.20 9.52 17.20
CA VAL A 135 8.21 9.44 18.27
C VAL A 135 7.93 7.99 18.62
N PHE A 136 7.55 7.18 17.64
CA PHE A 136 7.13 5.81 17.91
C PHE A 136 8.30 4.91 18.30
N ALA A 137 9.43 4.95 17.58
CA ALA A 137 10.59 4.12 17.86
C ALA A 137 11.20 4.37 19.25
N PRO A 138 11.41 5.62 19.73
CA PRO A 138 11.84 5.86 21.10
C PRO A 138 10.84 5.34 22.14
N LEU A 139 9.53 5.60 21.95
CA LEU A 139 8.50 5.06 22.84
C LEU A 139 8.51 3.53 22.90
N PHE A 140 8.72 2.90 21.75
CA PHE A 140 8.79 1.45 21.62
C PHE A 140 10.05 0.88 22.29
N ALA A 141 11.21 1.52 22.09
CA ALA A 141 12.48 1.18 22.72
C ALA A 141 12.45 1.32 24.24
N ASP A 142 11.85 2.40 24.75
CA ASP A 142 11.90 2.71 26.18
C ASP A 142 10.87 1.91 27.01
N HIS A 143 9.74 1.53 26.40
CA HIS A 143 8.61 0.95 27.15
C HIS A 143 8.17 -0.42 26.64
N VAL A 144 8.11 -0.62 25.32
CA VAL A 144 7.50 -1.82 24.75
C VAL A 144 8.51 -2.96 24.61
N GLU A 145 9.67 -2.71 24.00
CA GLU A 145 10.72 -3.72 23.83
C GLU A 145 11.27 -4.27 25.16
N PRO A 146 11.51 -3.46 26.21
CA PRO A 146 11.95 -3.97 27.51
C PRO A 146 10.87 -4.86 28.14
N TRP A 147 9.61 -4.44 28.08
CA TRP A 147 8.49 -5.25 28.57
C TRP A 147 8.38 -6.58 27.81
N LEU A 148 8.54 -6.55 26.49
CA LEU A 148 8.49 -7.73 25.63
C LEU A 148 9.66 -8.68 25.91
N ASN A 149 10.87 -8.13 26.09
CA ASN A 149 12.07 -8.88 26.47
C ASN A 149 11.88 -9.61 27.80
N GLU A 150 11.33 -8.93 28.81
CA GLU A 150 11.13 -9.51 30.15
C GLU A 150 10.04 -10.60 30.18
N HIS A 151 8.92 -10.37 29.50
CA HIS A 151 7.74 -11.25 29.60
C HIS A 151 7.65 -12.29 28.50
N VAL A 152 7.93 -11.90 27.26
CA VAL A 152 7.78 -12.76 26.06
C VAL A 152 9.13 -13.35 25.66
N GLY A 153 10.22 -12.61 25.87
CA GLY A 153 11.59 -13.05 25.59
C GLY A 153 12.03 -14.29 26.40
N THR A 154 11.38 -14.55 27.53
CA THR A 154 11.65 -15.72 28.40
C THR A 154 10.91 -16.99 27.97
N LEU A 155 9.98 -16.90 27.00
CA LEU A 155 9.21 -18.06 26.53
C LEU A 155 10.05 -18.95 25.60
N PRO A 156 9.95 -20.29 25.72
CA PRO A 156 10.62 -21.21 24.81
C PRO A 156 10.06 -21.07 23.39
N TYR A 157 10.92 -21.22 22.38
CA TYR A 157 10.65 -21.09 20.94
C TYR A 157 10.28 -19.68 20.42
N ILE A 158 9.50 -18.90 21.16
CA ILE A 158 9.04 -17.57 20.73
C ILE A 158 9.96 -16.45 21.24
N GLY A 159 10.52 -16.62 22.43
CA GLY A 159 11.38 -15.63 23.08
C GLY A 159 12.54 -15.12 22.21
N PRO A 160 13.26 -15.98 21.46
CA PRO A 160 14.38 -15.55 20.61
C PRO A 160 14.01 -14.49 19.55
N PHE A 161 12.75 -14.43 19.11
CA PHE A 161 12.31 -13.44 18.12
C PHE A 161 12.03 -12.06 18.72
N PHE A 162 11.81 -12.00 20.03
CA PHE A 162 11.56 -10.77 20.76
C PHE A 162 12.72 -10.38 21.68
N SER A 163 13.76 -11.21 21.75
CA SER A 163 14.98 -10.96 22.51
C SER A 163 15.97 -10.14 21.70
N GLY A 164 16.38 -8.97 22.20
CA GLY A 164 17.41 -8.16 21.57
C GLY A 164 17.60 -6.80 22.24
N PRO A 165 18.63 -6.03 21.83
CA PRO A 165 18.82 -4.67 22.31
C PRO A 165 17.59 -3.82 21.97
N PRO A 166 17.01 -3.09 22.94
CA PRO A 166 15.82 -2.29 22.71
C PRO A 166 16.19 -1.01 21.96
N MET A 167 16.26 -1.10 20.63
CA MET A 167 16.67 0.00 19.75
C MET A 167 15.48 0.74 19.15
N GLY A 168 14.27 0.19 19.26
CA GLY A 168 13.03 0.74 18.69
C GLY A 168 12.94 0.65 17.17
N ILE A 169 14.03 0.36 16.45
CA ILE A 169 14.11 0.33 14.98
C ILE A 169 14.11 -1.10 14.40
N GLY A 170 13.43 -2.03 15.07
CA GLY A 170 13.32 -3.42 14.64
C GLY A 170 12.21 -3.71 13.61
N ILE A 171 12.15 -4.97 13.16
CA ILE A 171 11.12 -5.47 12.24
C ILE A 171 9.72 -5.24 12.79
N LEU A 172 9.49 -5.51 14.08
CA LEU A 172 8.18 -5.36 14.72
C LEU A 172 7.71 -3.90 14.69
N THR A 173 8.55 -2.96 15.12
CA THR A 173 8.24 -1.53 15.09
C THR A 173 7.93 -1.06 13.68
N ALA A 174 8.79 -1.41 12.71
CA ALA A 174 8.59 -1.03 11.31
C ALA A 174 7.27 -1.59 10.75
N SER A 175 6.92 -2.83 11.11
CA SER A 175 5.67 -3.47 10.70
C SER A 175 4.44 -2.78 11.28
N ILE A 176 4.50 -2.34 12.54
CA ILE A 176 3.39 -1.61 13.19
C ILE A 176 3.22 -0.23 12.56
N ILE A 177 4.32 0.51 12.34
CA ILE A 177 4.26 1.81 11.65
C ILE A 177 3.66 1.64 10.25
N LEU A 178 4.12 0.63 9.51
CA LEU A 178 3.59 0.31 8.18
C LEU A 178 2.10 -0.06 8.24
N ALA A 179 1.68 -0.85 9.23
CA ALA A 179 0.27 -1.19 9.46
C ALA A 179 -0.57 0.07 9.67
N ILE A 180 -0.16 0.96 10.58
CA ILE A 180 -0.84 2.25 10.85
C ILE A 180 -0.97 3.08 9.57
N MET A 181 0.08 3.10 8.75
CA MET A 181 0.08 3.84 7.48
C MET A 181 -0.90 3.25 6.46
N VAL A 182 -1.02 1.92 6.32
CA VAL A 182 -1.88 1.29 5.29
C VAL A 182 -3.33 1.11 5.74
N ILE A 183 -3.61 1.10 7.05
CA ILE A 183 -4.96 0.96 7.61
C ILE A 183 -5.99 1.91 6.97
N PRO A 184 -5.75 3.24 6.89
CA PRO A 184 -6.77 4.16 6.37
C PRO A 184 -7.05 3.94 4.88
N PHE A 185 -6.04 3.54 4.10
CA PHE A 185 -6.22 3.19 2.69
C PHE A 185 -7.09 1.94 2.54
N ILE A 186 -6.77 0.86 3.24
CA ILE A 186 -7.55 -0.39 3.18
C ILE A 186 -8.97 -0.14 3.68
N ALA A 187 -9.15 0.61 4.78
CA ALA A 187 -10.46 0.91 5.33
C ALA A 187 -11.33 1.72 4.34
N SER A 188 -10.75 2.73 3.68
CA SER A 188 -11.46 3.52 2.66
C SER A 188 -11.89 2.66 1.48
N VAL A 189 -10.98 1.85 0.94
CA VAL A 189 -11.28 0.95 -0.20
C VAL A 189 -12.32 -0.09 0.19
N MET A 190 -12.21 -0.70 1.37
CA MET A 190 -13.16 -1.71 1.82
C MET A 190 -14.55 -1.14 2.07
N ARG A 191 -14.65 0.08 2.62
CA ARG A 191 -15.92 0.80 2.76
C ARG A 191 -16.58 1.00 1.39
N ASP A 192 -15.84 1.44 0.38
CA ASP A 192 -16.37 1.65 -0.97
C ASP A 192 -16.85 0.32 -1.57
N VAL A 193 -16.11 -0.78 -1.36
CA VAL A 193 -16.51 -2.12 -1.80
C VAL A 193 -17.81 -2.58 -1.12
N PHE A 194 -17.97 -2.36 0.18
CA PHE A 194 -19.19 -2.73 0.91
C PHE A 194 -20.40 -1.86 0.54
N ASP A 195 -20.18 -0.58 0.25
CA ASP A 195 -21.24 0.33 -0.20
C ASP A 195 -21.77 -0.01 -1.62
N VAL A 196 -21.03 -0.79 -2.41
CA VAL A 196 -21.47 -1.29 -3.72
C VAL A 196 -22.49 -2.44 -3.60
N VAL A 197 -22.58 -3.12 -2.44
CA VAL A 197 -23.50 -4.25 -2.24
C VAL A 197 -24.96 -3.76 -2.28
N PRO A 198 -25.80 -4.26 -3.20
CA PRO A 198 -27.20 -3.83 -3.31
C PRO A 198 -28.00 -4.05 -2.03
N ALA A 199 -28.73 -3.02 -1.58
CA ALA A 199 -29.57 -3.10 -0.39
C ALA A 199 -30.58 -4.26 -0.44
N MET A 200 -31.13 -4.59 -1.61
CA MET A 200 -32.06 -5.70 -1.78
C MET A 200 -31.47 -7.05 -1.33
N LEU A 201 -30.18 -7.29 -1.58
CA LEU A 201 -29.52 -8.53 -1.14
C LEU A 201 -29.42 -8.58 0.39
N LYS A 202 -29.10 -7.45 1.03
CA LYS A 202 -29.02 -7.33 2.49
C LYS A 202 -30.39 -7.54 3.15
N GLU A 203 -31.42 -6.84 2.67
CA GLU A 203 -32.79 -6.96 3.19
C GLU A 203 -33.37 -8.36 2.98
N SER A 204 -33.00 -9.04 1.87
CA SER A 204 -33.41 -10.43 1.63
C SER A 204 -32.77 -11.39 2.63
N ALA A 205 -31.49 -11.20 2.98
CA ALA A 205 -30.81 -12.00 3.98
C ALA A 205 -31.41 -11.80 5.38
N TYR A 206 -31.71 -10.56 5.77
CA TYR A 206 -32.47 -10.28 7.00
C TYR A 206 -33.86 -10.94 6.97
N GLY A 207 -34.55 -10.94 5.82
CA GLY A 207 -35.82 -11.63 5.63
C GLY A 207 -35.75 -13.17 5.78
N LEU A 208 -34.58 -13.76 5.60
CA LEU A 208 -34.32 -15.19 5.84
C LEU A 208 -33.89 -15.49 7.29
N GLY A 209 -33.79 -14.48 8.15
CA GLY A 209 -33.45 -14.60 9.57
C GLY A 209 -31.96 -14.40 9.89
N SER A 210 -31.16 -13.93 8.94
CA SER A 210 -29.74 -13.61 9.20
C SER A 210 -29.59 -12.45 10.18
N THR A 211 -28.56 -12.51 11.02
CA THR A 211 -28.18 -11.45 11.96
C THR A 211 -27.29 -10.39 11.28
N THR A 212 -27.07 -9.25 11.95
CA THR A 212 -26.22 -8.16 11.43
C THR A 212 -24.74 -8.54 11.25
N TRP A 213 -24.31 -9.69 11.75
CA TRP A 213 -22.97 -10.24 11.51
C TRP A 213 -22.90 -11.20 10.33
N GLU A 214 -24.06 -11.75 9.93
CA GLU A 214 -24.19 -12.72 8.84
C GLU A 214 -24.53 -12.05 7.50
N VAL A 215 -25.02 -10.81 7.53
CA VAL A 215 -25.35 -9.96 6.37
C VAL A 215 -24.22 -9.01 6.04
#